data_AF-A0A373B8J7-F1
#
_entry.id   AF-A0A373B8J7-F1
#
_cell.length_a   1.000
_cell.length_b   1.000
_cell.length_c   1.000
_cell.angle_alpha   90.00
_cell.angle_beta   90.00
_cell.angle_gamma   90.00
#
_symmetry.space_group_name_H-M   'P 1'
#
loop_
_entity.id
_entity.type
_entity.pdbx_description
1 polymer ?
#
loop_
_entity_poly.entity_id
_entity_poly.type
_entity_poly.pdbx_seq_one_letter_code
_entity_poly.pdbx_strand_id
1 'polypeptide(L)' 'AIKKPKNMELSKEAKSINREINRRRITIEHINSKLKVFRILSERYRNRRKRFGLRMNLIAGLINWMIQN' A
#
# COMPACT_ATOMS: atom_id res chain seq x y z
N ALA A 1 -4.93 6.56 -11.45
CA ALA A 1 -5.22 7.99 -11.50
C ALA A 1 -5.34 8.39 -12.96
N ILE A 2 -6.40 9.12 -13.31
CA ILE A 2 -6.65 9.62 -14.66
C ILE A 2 -5.56 10.64 -14.97
N LYS A 3 -4.83 10.42 -16.07
CA LYS A 3 -3.76 11.29 -16.51
C LYS A 3 -4.33 12.53 -17.18
N LYS A 4 -3.67 13.67 -16.96
CA LYS A 4 -3.98 14.93 -17.64
C LYS A 4 -3.62 14.79 -19.14
N PRO A 5 -4.51 15.16 -20.08
CA PRO A 5 -4.16 15.22 -21.49
C PRO A 5 -3.15 16.34 -21.77
N LYS A 6 -2.35 16.18 -22.83
CA LYS A 6 -1.37 17.19 -23.22
C LYS A 6 -2.08 18.50 -23.59
N ASN A 7 -1.61 19.63 -23.06
CA ASN A 7 -2.14 20.98 -23.31
C ASN A 7 -3.61 21.21 -22.92
N MET A 8 -4.22 20.34 -22.11
CA MET A 8 -5.62 20.47 -21.68
C MET A 8 -5.75 20.31 -20.18
N GLU A 9 -6.74 20.95 -19.57
CA GLU A 9 -7.03 20.75 -18.16
C GLU A 9 -7.70 19.40 -17.88
N LEU A 10 -7.48 18.90 -16.65
CA LEU A 10 -8.19 17.72 -16.17
C LEU A 10 -9.64 18.11 -15.84
N SER A 11 -10.62 17.34 -16.32
CA SER A 11 -12.04 17.61 -16.04
C SER A 11 -12.34 17.61 -14.54
N LYS A 12 -13.42 18.28 -14.13
CA LYS A 12 -13.84 18.31 -12.74
C LYS A 12 -14.16 16.91 -12.21
N GLU A 13 -14.80 16.04 -13.02
CA GLU A 13 -15.05 14.64 -12.61
C GLU A 13 -13.73 13.88 -12.43
N ALA A 14 -12.78 14.02 -13.37
CA ALA A 14 -11.50 13.33 -13.29
C ALA A 14 -10.65 13.81 -12.08
N LYS A 15 -10.72 15.10 -11.72
CA LYS A 15 -10.14 15.64 -10.48
C LYS A 15 -10.78 15.00 -9.24
N SER A 16 -12.11 14.87 -9.22
CA SER A 16 -12.84 14.23 -8.11
C SER A 16 -12.47 12.76 -7.94
N ILE A 17 -12.44 12.00 -9.04
CA ILE A 17 -12.03 10.59 -9.05
C ILE A 17 -10.60 10.44 -8.53
N ASN A 18 -9.68 11.28 -9.00
CA ASN A 18 -8.29 11.25 -8.54
C ASN A 18 -8.16 11.60 -7.05
N ARG A 19 -8.98 12.51 -6.53
CA ARG A 19 -9.01 12.85 -5.10
C ARG A 19 -9.42 11.64 -4.26
N GLU A 20 -10.45 10.89 -4.66
CA GLU A 20 -10.88 9.68 -3.96
C GLU A 20 -9.83 8.56 -4.06
N ILE A 21 -9.21 8.36 -5.23
CA ILE A 21 -8.10 7.40 -5.38
C ILE A 21 -6.95 7.77 -4.45
N ASN A 22 -6.56 9.05 -4.39
CA ASN A 22 -5.48 9.50 -3.53
C ASN A 22 -5.81 9.35 -2.05
N ARG A 23 -7.05 9.62 -1.65
CA ARG A 23 -7.53 9.38 -0.27
C ARG A 23 -7.30 7.93 0.14
N ARG A 24 -7.68 6.97 -0.70
CA ARG A 24 -7.45 5.54 -0.45
C ARG A 24 -5.97 5.17 -0.43
N ARG A 25 -5.18 5.75 -1.33
CA ARG A 25 -3.72 5.52 -1.39
C ARG A 25 -3.00 5.93 -0.13
N ILE A 26 -3.36 7.08 0.46
CA ILE A 26 -2.73 7.57 1.69
C ILE A 26 -2.83 6.51 2.81
N THR A 27 -4.02 5.94 3.01
CA THR A 27 -4.21 4.87 4.01
C THR A 27 -3.34 3.64 3.69
N ILE A 28 -3.29 3.22 2.42
CA ILE A 28 -2.47 2.08 1.98
C ILE A 28 -0.97 2.37 2.17
N GLU A 29 -0.52 3.60 1.87
CA GLU A 29 0.87 4.03 2.05
C GLU A 29 1.29 4.02 3.52
N HIS A 30 0.43 4.45 4.44
CA HIS A 30 0.68 4.34 5.87
C HIS A 30 0.84 2.87 6.31
N ILE A 31 -0.01 1.97 5.83
CA ILE A 31 0.10 0.53 6.11
C ILE A 31 1.40 -0.04 5.53
N ASN A 32 1.74 0.33 4.29
CA ASN A 32 3.00 -0.07 3.65
C ASN A 32 4.23 0.45 4.40
N SER A 33 4.18 1.65 4.98
CA SER A 33 5.25 2.18 5.82
C SER A 33 5.44 1.31 7.07
N LYS A 34 4.35 0.95 7.77
CA LYS A 34 4.38 0.01 8.91
C LYS A 34 4.93 -1.37 8.52
N LEU A 35 4.56 -1.89 7.35
CA LEU A 35 5.07 -3.16 6.81
C LEU A 35 6.58 -3.11 6.51
N LYS A 36 7.10 -1.99 6.02
CA LYS A 36 8.52 -1.86 5.62
C LYS A 36 9.51 -1.86 6.78
N VAL A 37 9.04 -1.67 8.02
CA VAL A 37 9.86 -1.86 9.23
C VAL A 37 10.41 -3.29 9.30
N PHE A 38 9.64 -4.27 8.82
CA PHE A 38 10.09 -5.65 8.75
C PHE A 38 11.06 -5.81 7.58
N ARG A 39 12.36 -6.01 7.87
CA ARG A 39 13.42 -6.23 6.85
C ARG A 39 13.09 -7.33 5.84
N ILE A 40 12.35 -8.34 6.27
CA ILE A 40 11.87 -9.44 5.41
C ILE A 40 10.91 -8.97 4.29
N LEU A 41 10.28 -7.79 4.46
CA LEU A 41 9.38 -7.14 3.51
C LEU A 41 10.03 -5.98 2.76
N SER A 42 10.99 -5.27 3.37
CA SER A 42 11.67 -4.13 2.74
C SER A 42 12.93 -4.51 1.95
N GLU A 43 13.57 -5.62 2.28
CA GLU A 43 14.76 -6.11 1.58
C GLU A 43 14.45 -7.33 0.71
N ARG A 44 15.44 -7.73 -0.10
CA ARG A 44 15.35 -8.96 -0.89
C ARG A 44 15.13 -10.17 0.03
N TYR A 45 14.04 -10.89 -0.18
CA TYR A 45 13.71 -12.08 0.61
C TYR A 45 14.76 -13.19 0.40
N ARG A 46 15.51 -13.53 1.47
CA ARG A 46 16.54 -14.60 1.46
C ARG A 46 16.12 -15.92 2.14
N ASN A 47 14.91 -16.00 2.68
CA ASN A 47 14.42 -17.18 3.41
C ASN A 47 13.88 -18.27 2.47
N ARG A 48 13.78 -19.52 2.96
CA ARG A 48 13.18 -20.62 2.19
C ARG A 48 11.70 -20.35 1.87
N ARG A 49 11.33 -20.47 0.59
CA ARG A 49 10.00 -20.13 0.06
C ARG A 49 8.86 -21.03 0.56
N LYS A 50 9.15 -22.27 0.99
CA LYS A 50 8.13 -23.25 1.47
C LYS A 50 7.17 -22.68 2.53
N ARG A 51 7.65 -21.76 3.38
CA ARG A 51 6.86 -21.13 4.46
C ARG A 51 6.64 -19.63 4.24
N PHE A 52 6.77 -19.13 3.01
CA PHE A 52 6.59 -17.70 2.72
C PHE A 52 5.21 -17.21 3.15
N GLY A 53 4.14 -17.86 2.67
CA GLY A 53 2.76 -17.48 3.01
C GLY A 53 2.49 -17.43 4.51
N LEU A 54 2.95 -18.44 5.27
CA LEU A 54 2.81 -18.45 6.74
C LEU A 54 3.48 -17.23 7.40
N ARG A 55 4.71 -16.89 7.00
CA ARG A 55 5.40 -15.71 7.54
C ARG A 55 4.68 -14.40 7.19
N MET A 56 4.19 -14.29 5.96
CA MET A 56 3.44 -13.10 5.52
C MET A 56 2.12 -12.97 6.30
N ASN A 57 1.40 -14.07 6.50
CA ASN A 57 0.14 -14.08 7.26
C ASN A 57 0.35 -13.70 8.72
N LEU A 58 1.42 -14.18 9.36
CA LEU A 58 1.75 -13.80 10.74
C LEU A 58 2.07 -12.30 10.86
N ILE A 59 2.85 -11.74 9.93
CA ILE A 59 3.17 -10.31 9.92
C ILE A 59 1.90 -9.48 9.68
N ALA A 60 1.03 -9.90 8.76
CA ALA A 60 -0.24 -9.25 8.51
C ALA A 60 -1.15 -9.27 9.76
N GLY A 61 -1.23 -10.41 10.46
CA GLY A 61 -1.97 -10.53 11.71
C GLY A 61 -1.47 -9.57 12.80
N LEU A 62 -0.15 -9.48 12.97
CA LEU A 62 0.49 -8.53 13.89
C LEU A 62 0.13 -7.07 13.56
N ILE A 63 0.22 -6.68 12.29
CA ILE A 63 -0.08 -5.31 11.88
C ILE A 63 -1.56 -4.99 12.03
N ASN A 64 -2.45 -5.93 11.72
CA ASN A 64 -3.88 -5.76 11.92
C ASN A 64 -4.19 -5.52 13.41
N TRP A 65 -3.58 -6.30 14.31
CA TRP A 65 -3.72 -6.10 15.75
C TRP A 65 -3.21 -4.72 16.19
N MET A 66 -2.05 -4.28 15.70
CA MET A 66 -1.47 -2.95 15.98
C MET A 66 -2.24 -1.75 15.39
N ILE A 67 -3.18 -1.99 14.47
CA ILE A 67 -4.03 -0.94 13.88
C ILE A 67 -5.39 -0.88 14.58
N GLN A 68 -5.88 -2.02 15.08
CA GLN A 68 -7.18 -2.14 15.74
C GLN A 68 -7.13 -1.79 17.24
N ASN A 69 -5.98 -1.99 17.89
CA ASN A 69 -5.67 -1.50 19.22
C ASN A 69 -4.89 -0.18 19.15
#